data_AF-A0A2E6W6W2-F1
#
_entry.id   AF-A0A2E6W6W2-F1
#
_cell.length_a   1.000
_cell.length_b   1.000
_cell.length_c   1.000
_cell.angle_alpha   90.00
_cell.angle_beta   90.00
_cell.angle_gamma   90.00
#
_symmetry.space_group_name_H-M   'P 1'
#
loop_
_entity.id
_entity.type
_entity.pdbx_description
1 polymer ?
#
loop_
_entity_poly.entity_id
_entity_poly.type
_entity_poly.pdbx_seq_one_letter_code
_entity_poly.pdbx_strand_id
1 'polypeptide(L)' 'MTCVHFIGITDRQLDSAERVWGSADFTHMWHDWRSHGDIDWDVDIVVFGDRAKEEPLQWTWQDHELQ' A
#
# COMPACT_ATOMS: atom_id res chain seq x y z
N MET A 1 7.70 -1.44 -15.84
CA MET A 1 8.71 -1.02 -14.84
C MET A 1 8.15 -1.51 -13.52
N THR A 2 8.89 -2.27 -12.72
CA THR A 2 8.37 -2.78 -11.43
C THR A 2 8.24 -1.64 -10.45
N CYS A 3 7.04 -1.43 -9.90
CA CYS A 3 6.74 -0.43 -8.87
C CYS A 3 6.67 -1.09 -7.49
N VAL A 4 6.91 -0.31 -6.43
CA VAL A 4 6.80 -0.74 -5.04
C VAL A 4 5.61 -0.05 -4.37
N HIS A 5 4.66 -0.85 -3.90
CA HIS A 5 3.44 -0.41 -3.24
C HIS A 5 3.50 -0.79 -1.75
N PHE A 6 3.43 0.21 -0.88
CA PHE A 6 3.30 0.00 0.55
C PHE A 6 1.83 0.13 0.95
N ILE A 7 1.28 -0.89 1.59
CA ILE A 7 -0.12 -0.91 2.01
C ILE A 7 -0.19 -1.06 3.53
N GLY A 8 -0.84 -0.12 4.21
CA GLY A 8 -1.03 -0.16 5.67
C GLY A 8 0.27 -0.22 6.47
N ILE A 9 1.36 0.31 5.92
CA ILE A 9 2.65 0.44 6.61
C ILE A 9 2.53 1.52 7.68
N THR A 10 3.03 1.23 8.87
CA THR A 10 3.16 2.21 9.96
C THR A 10 4.48 2.96 9.87
N ASP A 11 4.58 4.16 10.46
CA ASP A 11 5.83 4.94 10.51
C ASP A 11 7.01 4.13 11.08
N ARG A 12 6.72 3.25 12.06
CA ARG A 12 7.72 2.36 12.66
C ARG A 12 8.23 1.29 11.68
N GLN A 13 7.38 0.87 10.74
CA GLN A 13 7.69 -0.14 9.73
C GLN A 13 8.33 0.47 8.48
N LEU A 14 8.05 1.74 8.19
CA LEU A 14 8.52 2.43 6.98
C LEU A 14 10.04 2.34 6.80
N ASP A 15 10.82 2.73 7.82
CA ASP A 15 12.29 2.69 7.76
C ASP A 15 12.84 1.27 7.53
N SER A 16 12.16 0.24 8.05
CA SER A 16 12.56 -1.15 7.78
C SER A 16 12.17 -1.62 6.38
N ALA A 17 10.98 -1.23 5.91
CA ALA A 17 10.49 -1.56 4.58
C ALA A 17 11.35 -0.91 3.49
N GLU A 18 11.71 0.37 3.66
CA GLU A 18 12.54 1.11 2.72
C GLU A 18 13.97 0.55 2.62
N ARG A 19 14.53 0.02 3.71
CA ARG A 19 15.85 -0.61 3.68
C ARG A 19 15.91 -1.91 2.89
N VAL A 20 14.78 -2.62 2.77
CA VAL A 20 14.71 -3.91 2.08
C VAL A 20 14.24 -3.73 0.63
N TRP A 21 13.22 -2.91 0.43
CA TRP A 21 12.51 -2.78 -0.84
C TRP A 21 12.81 -1.46 -1.58
N GLY A 22 13.50 -0.52 -0.94
CA GLY A 22 13.67 0.84 -1.46
C GLY A 22 12.47 1.74 -1.14
N SER A 23 12.52 2.98 -1.61
CA SER A 23 11.42 3.93 -1.46
C SER A 23 10.17 3.44 -2.19
N ALA A 24 9.01 3.58 -1.55
CA ALA A 24 7.75 3.24 -2.19
C ALA A 24 7.41 4.25 -3.30
N ASP A 25 6.98 3.74 -4.44
CA ASP A 25 6.39 4.56 -5.50
C ASP A 25 4.97 5.00 -5.10
N PHE A 26 4.25 4.12 -4.38
CA PHE A 26 2.90 4.38 -3.89
C PHE A 26 2.73 3.91 -2.44
N THR A 27 2.06 4.73 -1.63
CA THR A 27 1.68 4.37 -0.26
C THR A 27 0.16 4.46 -0.12
N HIS A 28 -0.44 3.32 0.22
CA HIS A 28 -1.87 3.16 0.43
C HIS A 28 -2.12 3.00 1.93
N MET A 29 -2.95 3.86 2.52
CA MET A 29 -3.32 3.72 3.93
C MET A 29 -4.15 2.45 4.17
N TRP A 30 -4.98 2.07 3.19
CA TRP A 30 -5.91 0.95 3.26
C TRP A 30 -5.75 0.02 2.07
N HIS A 31 -5.89 -1.29 2.28
CA HIS A 31 -6.03 -2.24 1.18
C HIS A 31 -7.49 -2.22 0.69
N ASP A 32 -7.78 -1.40 -0.31
CA ASP A 32 -9.11 -1.27 -0.91
C ASP A 32 -9.10 -1.67 -2.40
N TRP A 33 -10.27 -1.76 -3.01
CA TRP A 33 -10.41 -2.09 -4.43
C TRP A 33 -9.82 -1.04 -5.39
N ARG A 34 -9.49 0.18 -4.93
CA ARG A 34 -8.84 1.18 -5.77
C ARG A 34 -7.36 0.92 -5.89
N SER A 35 -6.71 0.53 -4.79
CA SER A 35 -5.31 0.11 -4.81
C SER A 35 -5.10 -1.04 -5.82
N HIS A 36 -6.07 -1.93 -5.99
CA HIS A 36 -6.05 -2.99 -7.01
C HIS A 36 -6.03 -2.48 -8.45
N GLY A 37 -6.57 -1.29 -8.72
CA GLY A 37 -6.51 -0.66 -10.04
C GLY A 37 -5.16 -0.02 -10.35
N ASP A 38 -4.42 0.37 -9.32
CA ASP A 38 -3.08 0.96 -9.43
C ASP A 38 -1.97 -0.08 -9.40
N ILE A 39 -2.23 -1.27 -8.84
CA ILE A 39 -1.27 -2.37 -8.68
C ILE A 39 -1.30 -3.27 -9.92
N ASP A 40 -0.15 -3.45 -10.55
CA ASP A 40 0.08 -4.56 -11.48
C ASP A 40 0.48 -5.83 -10.70
N TRP A 41 -0.50 -6.70 -10.41
CA TRP A 41 -0.31 -7.90 -9.59
C TRP A 41 0.68 -8.92 -10.15
N ASP A 42 1.03 -8.85 -11.43
CA ASP A 42 1.97 -9.76 -12.06
C ASP A 42 3.42 -9.26 -11.97
N VAL A 43 3.62 -7.94 -11.77
CA VAL A 43 4.93 -7.29 -11.99
C VAL A 43 5.38 -6.41 -10.83
N ASP A 44 4.45 -5.88 -10.04
CA ASP A 44 4.72 -4.97 -8.93
C ASP A 44 4.98 -5.70 -7.61
N ILE A 45 5.72 -5.02 -6.74
CA ILE A 45 6.01 -5.51 -5.39
C ILE A 45 5.03 -4.85 -4.43
N VAL A 46 4.19 -5.66 -3.79
CA VAL A 46 3.24 -5.21 -2.78
C VAL A 46 3.71 -5.62 -1.38
N VAL A 47 3.93 -4.63 -0.52
CA VAL A 47 4.36 -4.83 0.87
C VAL A 47 3.21 -4.50 1.81
N PHE A 48 2.69 -5.51 2.49
CA PHE A 48 1.64 -5.36 3.50
C PHE A 48 2.24 -5.11 4.88
N GLY A 49 1.84 -3.99 5.50
CA GLY A 49 2.15 -3.66 6.89
C GLY A 49 1.10 -4.14 7.88
N ASP A 50 1.31 -3.86 9.17
CA ASP A 50 0.46 -4.40 10.25
C ASP A 50 -0.99 -3.88 10.21
N ARG A 51 -1.23 -2.74 9.54
CA ARG A 51 -2.57 -2.16 9.40
C ARG A 51 -3.29 -2.64 8.14
N ALA A 52 -2.60 -3.35 7.25
CA ALA A 52 -3.23 -3.88 6.07
C ALA A 52 -3.92 -5.22 6.36
N LYS A 53 -4.88 -5.57 5.49
CA LYS A 53 -5.49 -6.89 5.43
C LYS A 53 -5.18 -7.47 4.07
N GLU A 54 -4.95 -8.77 3.98
CA GLU A 54 -4.74 -9.44 2.68
C GLU A 54 -6.02 -9.40 1.81
N GLU A 55 -7.20 -9.34 2.44
CA GLU A 55 -8.47 -9.16 1.75
C GLU A 55 -8.80 -7.67 1.61
N PRO A 56 -9.12 -7.19 0.39
CA PRO A 56 -9.49 -5.80 0.18
C PRO A 56 -10.82 -5.46 0.87
N LEU A 57 -10.87 -4.30 1.52
CA LEU A 57 -12.09 -3.80 2.14
C LEU A 57 -13.11 -3.42 1.04
N GLN A 58 -14.37 -3.84 1.23
CA GLN A 58 -15.47 -3.56 0.29
C GLN A 58 -15.82 -2.07 0.19
N TRP A 59 -15.49 -1.27 1.22
CA TRP A 59 -15.88 0.14 1.32
C TRP A 59 -14.64 1.02 1.32
N THR A 60 -14.59 1.90 0.31
CA THR A 60 -13.55 2.88 0.12
C THR A 60 -13.86 4.13 0.94
N TRP A 61 -13.15 4.41 2.03
CA TRP A 61 -13.20 5.74 2.63
C TRP A 61 -12.17 6.62 1.91
N GLN A 62 -12.59 7.80 1.42
CA GLN A 62 -11.68 8.69 0.71
C GLN A 62 -10.87 9.49 1.73
N ASP A 63 -9.55 9.32 1.77
CA ASP A 63 -8.67 10.13 2.62
C ASP A 63 -8.72 11.64 2.27
N HIS A 64 -9.34 12.02 1.15
CA HIS A 64 -9.59 13.41 0.75
C HIS A 64 -10.84 14.06 1.39
N GLU A 65 -11.71 13.32 2.09
CA GLU A 65 -12.93 13.87 2.70
C GLU A 65 -12.70 14.60 4.04
N LEU A 66 -11.47 14.63 4.57
CA LEU A 66 -11.11 15.34 5.81
C LEU A 66 -10.40 16.69 5.58
N GLN A 67 -10.48 17.28 4.38
CA GLN A 67 -9.94 18.62 4.13
C GLN A 67 -10.77 19.74 4.76
#